data_AF-R4K2K9-F1
#
_entry.id   AF-R4K2K9-F1
#
_cell.length_a   1.000
_cell.length_b   1.000
_cell.length_c   1.000
_cell.angle_alpha   90.00
_cell.angle_beta   90.00
_cell.angle_gamma   90.00
#
_symmetry.space_group_name_H-M   'P 1'
#
loop_
_entity.id
_entity.type
_entity.pdbx_description
1 polymer ?
#
loop_
_entity_poly.entity_id
_entity_poly.type
_entity_poly.pdbx_seq_one_letter_code
_entity_poly.pdbx_strand_id
1 'polypeptide(L)'
;MEERVQISMLLDLYGELLTSKQKDIMNFYFNEDLSLSEISEINHTSRQAIYDIIKRCQKLLLDYDSKLKLLEKEKFILELKKDMETKLDSLKNEIIIDKKIKVIEDIKSIIKNI
;
A
#
# COMPACT_ATOMS: atom_id res chain seq x y z
N MET A 1 12.61 7.99 6.43
CA MET A 1 11.87 7.90 5.15
C MET A 1 11.26 6.51 4.99
N GLU A 2 12.04 5.44 5.17
CA GLU A 2 11.56 4.05 5.08
C GLU A 2 10.40 3.73 6.04
N GLU A 3 10.49 4.11 7.32
CA GLU A 3 9.42 3.87 8.30
C GLU A 3 8.11 4.58 7.92
N ARG A 4 8.21 5.80 7.38
CA ARG A 4 7.03 6.59 6.97
C ARG A 4 6.30 5.94 5.79
N VAL A 5 7.06 5.45 4.82
CA VAL A 5 6.52 4.70 3.67
C VAL A 5 5.88 3.40 4.13
N GLN A 6 6.52 2.66 5.04
CA GLN A 6 5.95 1.44 5.60
C GLN A 6 4.61 1.71 6.30
N ILE A 7 4.51 2.75 7.14
CA ILE A 7 3.25 3.08 7.80
C ILE A 7 2.18 3.52 6.79
N SER A 8 2.53 4.25 5.74
CA SER A 8 1.60 4.62 4.66
C SER A 8 1.03 3.37 3.97
N MET A 9 1.87 2.41 3.60
CA MET A 9 1.41 1.11 3.04
C MET A 9 0.50 0.35 4.03
N LEU A 10 0.85 0.34 5.32
CA LEU A 10 0.02 -0.30 6.33
C LEU A 10 -1.32 0.43 6.53
N LEU A 11 -1.36 1.74 6.34
CA LEU A 11 -2.58 2.54 6.39
C LEU A 11 -3.50 2.21 5.21
N ASP A 12 -2.96 1.97 4.02
CA ASP A 12 -3.74 1.53 2.86
C ASP A 12 -4.37 0.15 3.10
N LEU A 13 -3.63 -0.77 3.75
CA LEU A 13 -4.09 -2.13 4.02
C LEU A 13 -5.06 -2.25 5.20
N TYR A 14 -4.84 -1.48 6.26
CA TYR A 14 -5.54 -1.66 7.54
C TYR A 14 -6.25 -0.40 8.04
N GLY A 15 -6.21 0.71 7.31
CA GLY A 15 -6.79 1.99 7.72
C GLY A 15 -8.29 1.93 7.98
N GLU A 16 -9.03 1.04 7.31
CA GLU A 16 -10.47 0.82 7.57
C GLU A 16 -10.76 0.18 8.93
N LEU A 17 -9.75 -0.38 9.61
CA LEU A 17 -9.89 -0.91 10.98
C LEU A 17 -9.71 0.16 12.05
N LEU A 18 -9.30 1.37 11.66
CA LEU A 18 -9.22 2.52 12.54
C LEU A 18 -10.60 3.22 12.59
N THR A 19 -10.85 3.96 13.67
CA THR A 19 -12.00 4.89 13.67
C THR A 19 -11.80 5.96 12.60
N SER A 20 -12.88 6.53 12.06
CA SER A 20 -12.81 7.56 11.02
C SER A 20 -11.85 8.71 11.39
N LYS A 21 -11.96 9.23 12.62
CA LYS A 21 -11.07 10.30 13.12
C LYS A 21 -9.59 9.88 13.15
N GLN A 22 -9.28 8.64 13.53
CA GLN A 22 -7.91 8.15 13.54
C GLN A 22 -7.37 8.02 12.12
N LYS A 23 -8.16 7.46 11.21
CA LYS A 23 -7.80 7.31 9.79
C LYS A 23 -7.54 8.67 9.14
N ASP A 24 -8.40 9.66 9.39
CA ASP A 24 -8.23 11.02 8.86
C ASP A 24 -6.94 11.67 9.37
N ILE A 25 -6.67 11.60 10.68
CA ILE A 25 -5.42 12.12 11.27
C ILE A 25 -4.19 11.44 10.65
N MET A 26 -4.26 10.12 10.44
CA MET A 26 -3.17 9.37 9.81
C MET A 26 -2.99 9.76 8.35
N ASN A 27 -4.06 9.95 7.58
CA ASN A 27 -4.00 10.40 6.19
C ASN A 27 -3.39 11.81 6.08
N PHE A 28 -3.84 12.74 6.91
CA PHE A 28 -3.27 14.07 6.96
C PHE A 28 -1.76 14.05 7.20
N TYR A 29 -1.30 13.19 8.11
CA TYR A 29 0.11 13.12 8.46
C TYR A 29 0.96 12.32 7.47
N PHE A 30 0.50 11.19 6.94
CA PHE A 30 1.30 10.28 6.12
C PHE A 30 1.12 10.50 4.62
N ASN A 31 -0.06 10.92 4.17
CA ASN A 31 -0.42 11.02 2.75
C ASN A 31 -0.52 12.47 2.27
N GLU A 32 -0.89 13.42 3.13
CA GLU A 32 -1.03 14.85 2.78
C GLU A 32 0.12 15.72 3.31
N ASP A 33 1.12 15.14 3.97
CA ASP A 33 2.30 15.84 4.50
C ASP A 33 2.00 16.99 5.50
N LEU A 34 0.82 17.01 6.13
CA LEU A 34 0.48 18.03 7.13
C LEU A 34 1.30 17.86 8.41
N SER A 35 1.73 18.98 8.96
CA SER A 35 2.41 19.04 10.25
C SER A 35 1.45 18.79 11.42
N LEU A 36 1.99 18.39 12.57
CA LEU A 36 1.20 18.21 13.80
C LEU A 36 0.45 19.49 14.20
N SER A 37 0.99 20.66 13.85
CA SER A 37 0.35 21.96 14.11
C SER A 37 -0.90 22.13 13.25
N GLU A 38 -0.78 21.93 11.94
CA GLU A 38 -1.91 22.06 11.00
C GLU A 38 -3.02 21.06 11.34
N ILE A 39 -2.65 19.81 11.65
CA ILE A 39 -3.61 18.77 12.05
C ILE A 39 -4.30 19.15 13.37
N SER A 40 -3.55 19.72 14.32
CA SER A 40 -4.10 20.15 15.60
C SER A 40 -5.12 21.28 15.47
N GLU A 41 -4.90 22.19 14.53
CA GLU A 41 -5.82 23.28 14.20
C GLU A 41 -7.10 22.74 13.55
N ILE A 42 -6.98 21.85 12.56
CA ILE A 42 -8.11 21.18 11.89
C ILE A 42 -8.97 20.41 12.89
N ASN A 43 -8.35 19.72 13.84
CA ASN A 43 -9.02 18.84 14.79
C ASN A 43 -9.43 19.54 16.11
N HIS A 44 -9.16 20.84 16.23
CA HIS A 44 -9.39 21.65 17.44
C HIS A 44 -8.87 20.95 18.72
N THR A 45 -7.63 20.46 18.67
CA THR A 45 -7.01 19.71 19.76
C THR A 45 -5.54 20.11 19.93
N SER A 46 -4.85 19.57 20.94
CA SER A 46 -3.44 19.87 21.15
C SER A 46 -2.53 19.08 20.20
N ARG A 47 -1.36 19.64 19.86
CA ARG A 47 -0.31 18.93 19.10
C ARG A 47 0.09 17.61 19.78
N GLN A 48 0.11 17.59 21.11
CA GLN A 48 0.40 16.39 21.89
C GLN A 48 -0.66 15.30 21.68
N ALA A 49 -1.94 15.67 21.66
CA ALA A 49 -3.01 14.72 21.39
C ALA A 49 -2.91 14.13 19.98
N ILE A 50 -2.56 14.93 18.97
CA ILE A 50 -2.32 14.44 17.60
C ILE A 50 -1.13 13.46 17.58
N TYR A 51 -0.01 13.82 18.20
CA TYR A 51 1.16 12.96 18.28
C TYR A 51 0.84 11.60 18.95
N ASP A 52 0.11 11.63 20.07
CA ASP A 52 -0.26 10.42 20.80
C ASP A 52 -1.21 9.53 19.99
N ILE A 53 -2.12 10.13 19.21
CA ILE A 53 -3.01 9.39 18.30
C ILE A 53 -2.19 8.71 17.20
N ILE A 54 -1.29 9.45 16.53
CA ILE A 54 -0.45 8.89 15.46
C ILE A 54 0.36 7.70 15.98
N LYS A 55 1.06 7.88 17.11
CA LYS A 55 1.89 6.82 17.70
C LYS A 55 1.09 5.57 18.07
N ARG A 56 -0.14 5.76 18.57
CA ARG A 56 -1.03 4.64 18.91
C ARG A 56 -1.53 3.92 17.66
N CYS A 57 -1.90 4.65 16.61
CA CYS A 57 -2.35 4.08 15.36
C CYS A 57 -1.22 3.32 14.65
N GLN A 58 0.01 3.84 14.62
CA GLN A 58 1.19 3.12 14.11
C GLN A 58 1.34 1.75 14.79
N LYS A 59 1.23 1.71 16.12
CA LYS A 59 1.31 0.44 16.88
C LYS A 59 0.17 -0.51 16.52
N LEU A 60 -1.05 -0.02 16.34
CA LEU A 60 -2.19 -0.84 15.91
C LEU A 60 -1.99 -1.42 14.52
N LEU A 61 -1.58 -0.60 13.55
CA LEU A 61 -1.30 -1.04 12.18
C LEU A 61 -0.22 -2.12 12.13
N LEU A 62 0.87 -1.94 12.89
CA LEU A 62 1.92 -2.94 13.01
C LEU A 62 1.44 -4.24 13.69
N ASP A 63 0.59 -4.14 14.71
CA ASP A 63 -0.01 -5.31 15.37
C ASP A 63 -0.94 -6.07 14.43
N TYR A 64 -1.76 -5.37 13.64
CA TYR A 64 -2.59 -5.97 12.60
C TYR A 64 -1.73 -6.71 11.57
N ASP A 65 -0.67 -6.08 11.08
CA ASP A 65 0.20 -6.72 10.08
C ASP A 65 0.95 -7.92 10.63
N SER A 66 1.37 -7.88 11.90
CA SER A 66 2.00 -9.03 12.55
C SER A 66 1.11 -10.28 12.57
N LYS A 67 -0.21 -10.09 12.59
CA LYS A 67 -1.21 -11.17 12.66
C LYS A 67 -1.71 -11.58 11.28
N LEU A 68 -1.94 -10.61 10.39
CA LEU A 68 -2.61 -10.83 9.10
C LEU A 68 -1.62 -10.98 7.93
N LYS A 69 -0.44 -10.37 8.05
CA LYS A 69 0.68 -10.39 7.09
C LYS A 69 0.27 -9.98 5.67
N LEU A 70 -0.63 -9.01 5.55
CA LEU A 70 -1.09 -8.55 4.23
C LEU A 70 0.03 -7.84 3.47
N LEU A 71 0.89 -7.08 4.15
CA LEU A 71 1.99 -6.38 3.48
C LEU A 71 3.00 -7.35 2.87
N GLU A 72 3.32 -8.43 3.58
CA GLU A 72 4.20 -9.50 3.06
C GLU A 72 3.57 -10.21 1.85
N LYS A 73 2.26 -10.52 1.92
CA LYS A 73 1.52 -11.15 0.82
C LYS A 73 1.45 -10.25 -0.41
N GLU A 74 1.21 -8.96 -0.23
CA GLU A 74 1.15 -7.99 -1.33
C GLU A 74 2.51 -7.88 -2.03
N LYS A 75 3.60 -7.78 -1.27
CA LYS A 75 4.96 -7.80 -1.84
C LYS A 75 5.23 -9.07 -2.63
N PHE A 76 4.86 -10.22 -2.10
CA PHE A 76 5.01 -11.50 -2.78
C PHE A 76 4.23 -11.57 -4.09
N ILE A 77 2.98 -11.08 -4.11
CA ILE A 77 2.16 -11.01 -5.33
C ILE A 77 2.80 -10.09 -6.37
N LEU A 78 3.34 -8.94 -5.95
CA LEU A 78 4.03 -8.00 -6.85
C LEU A 78 5.29 -8.62 -7.47
N GLU A 79 6.08 -9.36 -6.67
CA GLU A 79 7.25 -10.08 -7.18
C GLU A 79 6.86 -11.16 -8.19
N LEU A 80 5.85 -11.97 -7.87
CA LEU A 80 5.33 -12.98 -8.79
C LEU A 80 4.83 -12.36 -10.11
N LYS A 81 4.12 -11.23 -10.03
CA LYS A 81 3.61 -10.50 -11.19
C LYS A 81 4.77 -10.05 -12.09
N LYS A 82 5.80 -9.46 -11.51
CA LYS A 82 7.00 -9.03 -12.24
C LYS A 82 7.73 -10.20 -12.90
N ASP A 83 7.85 -11.32 -12.20
CA ASP A 83 8.46 -12.54 -12.73
C ASP A 83 7.65 -13.12 -13.90
N MET A 84 6.32 -13.14 -13.79
CA MET A 84 5.44 -13.57 -14.87
C MET A 84 5.56 -12.66 -16.08
N GLU A 85 5.55 -11.33 -15.90
CA GLU A 85 5.73 -10.37 -16.98
C GLU A 85 7.06 -10.59 -17.70
N THR A 86 8.15 -10.76 -16.96
CA THR A 86 9.49 -11.00 -17.52
C THR A 86 9.55 -12.28 -18.35
N LYS A 87 8.95 -13.37 -17.85
CA LYS A 87 8.90 -14.66 -18.58
C LYS A 87 8.00 -14.59 -19.82
N LEU A 88 6.91 -13.82 -19.76
CA LEU A 88 6.05 -13.59 -20.92
C LEU A 88 6.76 -12.75 -21.99
N ASP A 89 7.56 -11.76 -21.59
CA ASP A 89 8.38 -10.98 -22.50
C ASP A 89 9.46 -11.83 -23.19
N SER A 90 10.16 -12.68 -22.45
CA SER A 90 11.14 -13.60 -23.07
C SER A 90 10.45 -14.55 -24.06
N LEU A 91 9.29 -15.10 -23.71
CA LEU A 91 8.55 -16.01 -24.58
C LEU A 91 8.00 -15.32 -25.84
N LYS A 92 7.55 -14.08 -25.73
CA LYS A 92 7.08 -13.29 -26.88
C LYS A 92 8.18 -13.10 -27.92
N ASN A 93 9.41 -12.88 -27.48
CA ASN A 93 10.56 -12.68 -28.37
C ASN A 93 10.97 -13.97 -29.12
N GLU A 94 10.61 -15.15 -28.62
CA GLU A 94 10.91 -16.44 -29.25
C GLU A 94 9.81 -16.96 -30.20
N ILE A 95 8.65 -16.30 -30.24
CA ILE A 95 7.46 -16.78 -30.97
C ILE A 95 7.20 -15.94 -32.23
N ILE A 96 7.10 -16.60 -33.38
CA ILE A 96 6.81 -15.99 -34.70
C ILE A 96 5.29 -16.00 -35.02
N ILE A 97 4.48 -16.72 -34.23
CA ILE A 97 3.05 -16.96 -34.53
C ILE A 97 2.17 -15.88 -33.87
N ASP A 98 1.55 -15.02 -34.69
CA ASP A 98 0.64 -13.93 -34.27
C ASP A 98 -0.46 -14.38 -33.29
N LYS A 99 -1.05 -15.56 -33.50
CA LYS A 99 -2.12 -16.07 -32.63
C LYS A 99 -1.63 -16.37 -31.21
N LYS A 100 -0.36 -16.78 -31.04
CA LYS A 100 0.24 -17.02 -29.72
C LYS A 100 0.67 -15.71 -29.05
N ILE A 101 1.13 -14.73 -29.82
CA ILE A 101 1.43 -13.39 -29.32
C ILE A 101 0.19 -12.74 -28.72
N LYS A 102 -0.96 -12.87 -29.38
CA LYS A 102 -2.24 -12.33 -28.87
C LYS A 102 -2.62 -12.92 -27.50
N VAL A 103 -2.46 -14.23 -27.33
CA VAL A 103 -2.72 -14.90 -26.04
C VAL A 103 -1.79 -14.38 -24.94
N ILE A 104 -0.52 -14.08 -25.25
CA ILE A 104 0.42 -13.48 -24.28
C ILE A 104 -0.04 -12.09 -23.85
N GLU A 105 -0.49 -11.25 -24.79
CA GLU A 105 -1.03 -9.92 -24.48
C GLU A 105 -2.31 -10.00 -23.62
N ASP A 106 -3.20 -10.94 -23.93
CA ASP A 106 -4.41 -11.18 -23.15
C ASP A 106 -4.06 -11.58 -21.69
N ILE A 107 -3.07 -12.46 -21.50
CA ILE A 107 -2.59 -12.86 -20.16
C ILE A 107 -1.97 -11.66 -19.42
N LYS A 108 -1.17 -10.82 -20.09
CA LYS A 108 -0.63 -9.60 -19.48
C LYS A 108 -1.73 -8.63 -19.05
N SER A 109 -2.80 -8.51 -19.82
CA SER A 109 -3.95 -7.69 -19.45
C SER A 109 -4.62 -8.20 -18.17
N ILE A 110 -4.80 -9.52 -18.05
CA ILE A 110 -5.35 -10.14 -16.83
C ILE A 110 -4.44 -9.88 -15.64
N ILE A 111 -3.13 -10.07 -15.79
CA ILE A 111 -2.14 -9.82 -14.74
C ILE A 111 -2.18 -8.36 -14.27
N LYS A 112 -2.38 -7.39 -15.17
CA LYS A 112 -2.51 -5.97 -14.80
C LYS A 112 -3.75 -5.66 -13.97
N ASN A 113 -4.82 -6.41 -14.15
CA ASN A 113 -6.11 -6.19 -13.49
C ASN A 113 -6.26 -6.94 -12.16
N ILE A 114 -5.26 -7.75 -11.79
CA ILE A 114 -5.09 -8.38 -10.47
C ILE A 114 -4.04 -7.56 -9.69
#